data_AF-A0A522C2L6-F1
#
_entry.id   AF-A0A522C2L6-F1
#
_cell.length_a   1.000
_cell.length_b   1.000
_cell.length_c   1.000
_cell.angle_alpha   90.00
_cell.angle_beta   90.00
_cell.angle_gamma   90.00
#
_symmetry.space_group_name_H-M   'P 1'
#
loop_
_entity.id
_entity.type
_entity.pdbx_description
1 polymer ?
#
loop_
_entity_poly.entity_id
_entity_poly.type
_entity_poly.pdbx_seq_one_letter_code
_entity_poly.pdbx_strand_id
1 'polypeptide(L)'
;MWQFEGTKDRQLVTSDWLPANQAVIEGVRLRQMSNVLSDNGRLTELWRRDWQLDGEPVDQVFQKVMAPGDLSAWHAHRRTTDRLFCGYGHVKLALYDARTASATRGRLMELRMGADRPALVVIPPGVWHGVQA
;
A
#
# COMPACT_ATOMS: atom_id res chain seq x y z
N MET A 1 1.67 -44.54 -4.64
CA MET A 1 0.52 -43.80 -4.09
C MET A 1 1.10 -42.64 -3.32
N TRP A 2 0.89 -41.40 -3.77
CA TRP A 2 1.42 -40.24 -3.07
C TRP A 2 0.45 -39.84 -1.96
N GLN A 3 0.91 -39.94 -0.71
CA GLN A 3 0.23 -39.37 0.45
C GLN A 3 0.98 -38.11 0.83
N PHE A 4 0.37 -36.94 0.62
CA PHE A 4 0.88 -35.68 1.14
C PHE A 4 -0.17 -35.09 2.07
N GLU A 5 0.25 -34.69 3.26
CA GLU A 5 -0.48 -33.72 4.07
C GLU A 5 -0.05 -32.33 3.62
N GLY A 6 -1.00 -31.53 3.15
CA GLY A 6 -0.75 -30.17 2.69
C GLY A 6 -1.76 -29.21 3.28
N THR A 7 -1.27 -28.05 3.75
CA THR A 7 -2.12 -26.92 4.11
C THR A 7 -2.42 -26.13 2.85
N LYS A 8 -3.70 -25.95 2.53
CA LYS A 8 -4.11 -25.14 1.39
C LYS A 8 -3.70 -23.68 1.63
N ASP A 9 -3.03 -23.09 0.64
CA ASP A 9 -2.73 -21.66 0.66
C ASP A 9 -4.00 -20.82 0.73
N ARG A 10 -3.90 -19.68 1.40
CA ARG A 10 -5.00 -18.70 1.42
C ARG A 10 -5.22 -18.15 0.02
N GLN A 11 -6.48 -17.93 -0.32
CA GLN A 11 -6.83 -17.26 -1.57
C GLN A 11 -6.15 -15.87 -1.62
N LEU A 12 -5.44 -15.61 -2.70
CA LEU A 12 -4.69 -14.36 -2.89
C LEU A 12 -5.51 -13.30 -3.64
N VAL A 13 -6.44 -13.73 -4.50
CA VAL A 13 -7.12 -12.88 -5.47
C VAL A 13 -8.61 -13.23 -5.60
N THR A 14 -9.48 -12.23 -5.78
CA THR A 14 -10.91 -12.39 -6.08
C THR A 14 -11.12 -12.66 -7.58
N SER A 15 -12.35 -12.98 -7.98
CA SER A 15 -12.72 -13.10 -9.41
C SER A 15 -12.49 -11.81 -10.20
N ASP A 16 -12.53 -10.66 -9.52
CA ASP A 16 -12.33 -9.34 -10.10
C ASP A 16 -10.85 -8.90 -10.10
N TRP A 17 -9.93 -9.84 -9.88
CA TRP A 17 -8.48 -9.61 -9.82
C TRP A 17 -8.00 -8.66 -8.69
N LEU A 18 -8.83 -8.49 -7.65
CA LEU A 18 -8.49 -7.73 -6.45
C LEU A 18 -7.87 -8.62 -5.37
N PRO A 19 -7.02 -8.11 -4.48
CA PRO A 19 -6.42 -8.95 -3.44
C PRO A 19 -7.49 -9.41 -2.44
N ALA A 20 -7.62 -10.72 -2.24
CA ALA A 20 -8.75 -11.32 -1.52
C ALA A 20 -8.73 -11.09 0.01
N ASN A 21 -7.59 -10.67 0.57
CA ASN A 21 -7.42 -10.52 2.02
C ASN A 21 -6.74 -9.21 2.41
N GLN A 22 -7.30 -8.08 1.96
CA GLN A 22 -6.88 -6.77 2.46
C GLN A 22 -7.64 -6.45 3.74
N ALA A 23 -6.98 -6.64 4.89
CA ALA A 23 -7.44 -6.06 6.14
C ALA A 23 -7.65 -4.55 5.96
N VAL A 24 -8.77 -4.03 6.45
CA VAL A 24 -9.08 -2.60 6.40
C VAL A 24 -8.67 -1.96 7.71
N ILE A 25 -7.80 -0.96 7.64
CA ILE A 25 -7.48 -0.02 8.73
C ILE A 25 -8.28 1.27 8.51
N GLU A 26 -8.94 1.74 9.57
CA GLU A 26 -9.77 2.94 9.55
C GLU A 26 -8.96 4.17 9.09
N GLY A 27 -9.49 4.88 8.10
CA GLY A 27 -8.85 6.07 7.54
C GLY A 27 -7.73 5.80 6.53
N VAL A 28 -7.18 4.58 6.45
CA VAL A 28 -6.31 4.22 5.32
C VAL A 28 -7.15 4.16 4.05
N ARG A 29 -6.63 4.71 2.95
CA ARG A 29 -7.27 4.64 1.63
C ARG A 29 -6.30 4.07 0.61
N LEU A 30 -6.81 3.20 -0.24
CA LEU A 30 -6.08 2.59 -1.34
C LEU A 30 -6.74 2.97 -2.65
N ARG A 31 -5.96 3.54 -3.57
CA ARG A 31 -6.36 3.72 -4.96
C ARG A 31 -5.42 2.90 -5.83
N GLN A 32 -5.91 1.80 -6.38
CA GLN A 32 -5.18 1.08 -7.43
C GLN A 32 -5.46 1.73 -8.78
N MET A 33 -4.42 1.91 -9.59
CA MET A 33 -4.52 2.46 -10.94
C MET A 33 -4.20 1.38 -11.98
N SER A 34 -4.55 1.66 -13.24
CA SER A 34 -4.06 0.87 -14.37
C SER A 34 -2.93 1.63 -15.07
N ASN A 35 -1.97 0.87 -15.60
CA ASN A 35 -1.01 1.41 -16.55
C ASN A 35 -1.67 1.51 -17.93
N VAL A 36 -1.47 2.62 -18.62
CA VAL A 36 -1.84 2.78 -20.04
C VAL A 36 -0.57 2.59 -20.86
N LEU A 37 -0.52 1.55 -21.68
CA LEU A 37 0.63 1.29 -22.55
C LEU A 37 0.58 2.19 -23.79
N SER A 38 1.75 2.66 -24.21
CA SER A 38 1.96 3.48 -25.41
C SER A 38 3.20 2.99 -26.17
N ASP A 39 3.40 3.49 -27.40
CA ASP A 39 4.55 3.12 -28.25
C ASP A 39 5.91 3.38 -27.59
N ASN A 40 5.96 4.25 -26.58
CA ASN A 40 7.16 4.65 -25.86
C ASN A 40 7.16 4.24 -24.37
N GLY A 41 6.31 3.30 -23.96
CA GLY A 41 6.31 2.73 -22.62
C GLY A 41 4.94 2.71 -21.96
N ARG A 42 4.83 3.32 -20.77
CA ARG A 42 3.57 3.35 -20.01
C ARG A 42 3.33 4.69 -19.34
N LEU A 43 2.07 5.09 -19.30
CA LEU A 43 1.57 6.20 -18.51
C LEU A 43 0.79 5.67 -17.30
N THR A 44 1.10 6.22 -16.12
CA THR A 44 0.42 5.93 -14.86
C THR A 44 0.07 7.26 -14.20
N GLU A 45 -1.21 7.50 -13.92
CA GLU A 45 -1.58 8.62 -13.05
C GLU A 45 -1.05 8.33 -11.64
N LEU A 46 -0.37 9.27 -10.97
CA LEU A 46 0.13 9.07 -9.60
C LEU A 46 -0.84 9.60 -8.54
N TRP A 47 -1.46 10.76 -8.80
CA TRP A 47 -2.37 11.42 -7.88
C TRP A 47 -3.28 12.38 -8.63
N ARG A 48 -4.52 12.51 -8.15
CA ARG A 48 -5.45 13.56 -8.56
C ARG A 48 -6.24 14.07 -7.36
N ARG A 49 -6.49 15.38 -7.32
CA ARG A 49 -7.29 16.03 -6.28
C ARG A 49 -8.73 15.52 -6.25
N ASP A 50 -9.31 15.29 -7.42
CA ASP A 50 -10.71 14.90 -7.58
C ASP A 50 -10.99 13.45 -7.16
N TRP A 51 -9.95 12.65 -6.91
CA TRP A 51 -10.12 11.33 -6.28
C TRP A 51 -10.58 11.42 -4.82
N GLN A 52 -10.43 12.59 -4.18
CA GLN A 52 -10.91 12.87 -2.81
C GLN A 52 -10.50 11.77 -1.80
N LEU A 53 -9.26 11.26 -1.94
CA LEU A 53 -8.73 10.22 -1.05
C LEU A 53 -8.47 10.75 0.37
N ASP A 54 -8.23 12.05 0.49
CA ASP A 54 -8.17 12.84 1.71
C ASP A 54 -8.51 14.31 1.38
N GLY A 55 -8.58 15.16 2.40
CA GLY A 55 -8.87 16.59 2.27
C GLY A 55 -7.67 17.51 2.51
N GLU A 56 -6.47 16.96 2.70
CA GLU A 56 -5.30 17.72 3.10
C GLU A 56 -4.57 18.30 1.87
N PRO A 57 -3.89 19.46 2.00
CA PRO A 57 -3.00 19.93 0.96
C PRO A 57 -1.78 19.00 0.79
N VAL A 58 -0.96 19.29 -0.24
CA VAL A 58 0.36 18.67 -0.44
C VAL A 58 1.40 19.75 -0.16
N ASP A 59 1.95 19.72 1.05
CA ASP A 59 2.96 20.70 1.49
C ASP A 59 4.39 20.23 1.23
N GLN A 60 4.59 18.93 1.08
CA GLN A 60 5.90 18.33 0.86
C GLN A 60 5.80 17.10 -0.05
N VAL A 61 6.81 16.97 -0.93
CA VAL A 61 7.03 15.78 -1.76
C VAL A 61 8.51 15.41 -1.64
N PHE A 62 8.78 14.13 -1.38
CA PHE A 62 10.15 13.60 -1.35
C PHE A 62 10.18 12.22 -2.01
N GLN A 63 11.38 11.78 -2.39
CA GLN A 63 11.63 10.44 -2.91
C GLN A 63 12.61 9.71 -2.00
N LYS A 64 12.29 8.45 -1.71
CA LYS A 64 13.21 7.51 -1.07
C LYS A 64 13.59 6.44 -2.08
N VAL A 65 14.90 6.15 -2.16
CA VAL A 65 15.45 5.02 -2.92
C VAL A 65 15.96 4.00 -1.90
N MET A 66 15.69 2.72 -2.12
CA MET A 66 16.06 1.62 -1.24
C MET A 66 16.78 0.55 -2.05
N ALA A 67 17.81 -0.08 -1.48
CA ALA A 67 18.44 -1.24 -2.11
C ALA A 67 17.53 -2.47 -1.98
N PRO A 68 17.64 -3.46 -2.87
CA PRO A 68 16.85 -4.70 -2.77
C PRO A 68 17.04 -5.38 -1.41
N GLY A 69 15.93 -5.74 -0.74
CA GLY A 69 15.93 -6.36 0.58
C GLY A 69 15.99 -5.39 1.76
N ASP A 70 16.24 -4.09 1.54
CA ASP A 70 16.26 -3.10 2.61
C ASP A 70 14.89 -2.96 3.28
N LEU A 71 14.93 -2.66 4.58
CA LEU A 71 13.76 -2.42 5.42
C LEU A 71 13.81 -1.03 6.04
N SER A 72 12.72 -0.28 5.90
CA SER A 72 12.50 1.00 6.54
C SER A 72 11.25 0.92 7.40
N ALA A 73 11.41 0.49 8.66
CA ALA A 73 10.31 0.32 9.60
C ALA A 73 10.78 0.39 11.06
N TRP A 74 9.93 0.75 12.02
CA TRP A 74 8.56 1.26 11.88
C TRP A 74 8.52 2.76 12.12
N HIS A 75 7.72 3.49 11.33
CA HIS A 75 7.52 4.93 11.52
C HIS A 75 6.03 5.28 11.56
N ALA A 76 5.69 6.34 12.29
CA ALA A 76 4.34 6.91 12.29
C ALA A 76 4.44 8.42 12.45
N HIS A 77 3.62 9.15 11.71
CA HIS A 77 3.52 10.59 11.87
C HIS A 77 2.43 10.95 12.87
N ARG A 78 2.73 11.90 13.75
CA ARG A 78 1.75 12.42 14.71
C ARG A 78 0.73 13.36 14.07
N ARG A 79 1.10 14.03 12.97
CA ARG A 79 0.30 15.12 12.37
C ARG A 79 0.11 15.02 10.87
N THR A 80 1.11 14.53 10.13
CA THR A 80 1.07 14.50 8.67
C THR A 80 0.38 13.24 8.15
N THR A 81 -0.33 13.39 7.05
CA THR A 81 -0.89 12.28 6.25
C THR A 81 0.09 11.94 5.15
N ASP A 82 0.50 10.68 5.06
CA ASP A 82 1.39 10.24 3.99
C ASP A 82 0.58 9.75 2.79
N ARG A 83 1.13 9.99 1.60
CA ARG A 83 0.62 9.46 0.33
C ARG A 83 1.75 8.71 -0.35
N LEU A 84 1.77 7.39 -0.21
CA LEU A 84 2.85 6.54 -0.70
C LEU A 84 2.52 5.95 -2.07
N PHE A 85 3.45 6.10 -3.00
CA PHE A 85 3.42 5.49 -4.33
C PHE A 85 4.80 4.90 -4.64
N CYS A 86 4.84 3.70 -5.22
CA CYS A 86 6.07 3.04 -5.65
C CYS A 86 6.15 3.09 -7.19
N GLY A 87 6.98 3.99 -7.71
CA GLY A 87 7.10 4.21 -9.16
C GLY A 87 8.08 3.27 -9.87
N TYR A 88 9.00 2.64 -9.13
CA TYR A 88 10.01 1.74 -9.68
C TYR A 88 10.18 0.50 -8.79
N GLY A 89 10.31 -0.67 -9.42
CA GLY A 89 10.40 -1.95 -8.72
C GLY A 89 9.09 -2.33 -8.02
N HIS A 90 9.23 -3.06 -6.93
CA HIS A 90 8.13 -3.50 -6.06
C HIS A 90 8.51 -3.28 -4.62
N VAL A 91 7.51 -3.04 -3.78
CA VAL A 91 7.69 -2.98 -2.34
C VAL A 91 6.59 -3.76 -1.64
N LYS A 92 6.93 -4.26 -0.45
CA LYS A 92 5.96 -4.67 0.55
C LYS A 92 5.77 -3.50 1.52
N LEU A 93 4.56 -2.96 1.55
CA LEU A 93 4.12 -1.97 2.54
C LEU A 93 3.33 -2.68 3.63
N ALA A 94 3.79 -2.57 4.88
CA ALA A 94 3.06 -3.03 6.05
C ALA A 94 2.53 -1.83 6.83
N LEU A 95 1.28 -1.93 7.30
CA LEU A 95 0.58 -0.91 8.08
C LEU A 95 0.04 -1.54 9.36
N TYR A 96 0.16 -0.85 10.48
CA TYR A 96 -0.36 -1.30 11.78
C TYR A 96 -1.09 -0.19 12.51
N ASP A 97 -2.30 -0.48 12.96
CA ASP A 97 -3.12 0.48 13.68
C ASP A 97 -2.91 0.39 15.19
N ALA A 98 -2.09 1.29 15.73
CA ALA A 98 -1.85 1.39 17.17
C ALA A 98 -2.76 2.40 17.88
N ARG A 99 -3.68 3.06 17.17
CA ARG A 99 -4.50 4.16 17.73
C ARG A 99 -5.47 3.58 18.75
N THR A 100 -5.40 4.07 19.99
CA THR A 100 -6.17 3.52 21.12
C THR A 100 -7.69 3.61 20.93
N ALA A 101 -8.15 4.66 20.24
CA ALA A 101 -9.56 4.94 19.99
C ALA A 101 -10.08 4.36 18.66
N SER A 102 -9.23 3.74 17.82
CA SER A 102 -9.69 3.24 16.52
C SER A 102 -10.44 1.91 16.64
N ALA A 103 -11.51 1.76 15.87
CA ALA A 103 -12.25 0.50 15.73
C ALA A 103 -11.40 -0.61 15.07
N THR A 104 -10.27 -0.23 14.45
CA THR A 104 -9.33 -1.15 13.80
C THR A 104 -8.02 -1.32 14.55
N ARG A 105 -7.95 -0.89 15.81
CA ARG A 105 -6.76 -1.07 16.66
C ARG A 105 -6.28 -2.53 16.66
N GLY A 106 -4.98 -2.72 16.50
CA GLY A 106 -4.33 -4.02 16.47
C GLY A 106 -4.37 -4.72 15.10
N ARG A 107 -5.03 -4.13 14.09
CA ARG A 107 -5.03 -4.70 12.73
C ARG A 107 -3.71 -4.43 12.02
N LEU A 108 -3.22 -5.47 11.36
CA LEU A 108 -2.12 -5.43 10.41
C LEU A 108 -2.69 -5.49 8.99
N MET A 109 -2.24 -4.60 8.12
CA MET A 109 -2.57 -4.59 6.70
C MET A 109 -1.26 -4.65 5.90
N GLU A 110 -1.19 -5.55 4.92
CA GLU A 110 -0.02 -5.71 4.07
C GLU A 110 -0.40 -5.53 2.60
N LEU A 111 0.40 -4.75 1.88
CA LEU A 111 0.22 -4.44 0.47
C LEU A 111 1.51 -4.76 -0.28
N ARG A 112 1.35 -5.37 -1.46
CA ARG A 112 2.42 -5.51 -2.45
C ARG A 112 2.06 -4.60 -3.61
N MET A 113 2.88 -3.60 -3.85
CA MET A 113 2.63 -2.56 -4.84
C MET A 113 3.93 -2.19 -5.55
N GLY A 114 3.81 -1.61 -6.74
CA GLY A 114 4.96 -1.21 -7.53
C GLY A 114 4.60 -0.93 -8.97
N ALA A 115 5.63 -0.91 -9.80
CA ALA A 115 5.56 -0.72 -11.24
C ALA A 115 4.37 -1.44 -11.92
N ASP A 116 4.20 -2.73 -11.65
CA ASP A 116 3.25 -3.57 -12.38
C ASP A 116 1.85 -3.59 -11.76
N ARG A 117 1.74 -3.16 -10.50
CA ARG A 117 0.47 -3.00 -9.79
C ARG A 117 0.48 -1.63 -9.09
N PRO A 118 0.36 -0.53 -9.86
CA PRO A 118 0.50 0.80 -9.33
C PRO A 118 -0.67 1.10 -8.38
N ALA A 119 -0.33 1.66 -7.24
CA ALA A 119 -1.30 2.06 -6.25
C ALA A 119 -0.79 3.28 -5.48
N LEU A 120 -1.72 4.15 -5.10
CA LEU A 120 -1.49 5.21 -4.13
C LEU A 120 -2.14 4.79 -2.80
N VAL A 121 -1.36 4.86 -1.72
CA VAL A 121 -1.82 4.54 -0.37
C VAL A 121 -1.79 5.80 0.48
N VAL A 122 -2.95 6.21 0.99
CA VAL A 122 -3.08 7.31 1.93
C VAL A 122 -3.08 6.74 3.35
N ILE A 123 -2.16 7.23 4.18
CA ILE A 123 -1.92 6.75 5.56
C ILE A 123 -2.18 7.92 6.52
N PRO A 124 -3.24 7.86 7.34
CA PRO A 124 -3.55 8.93 8.27
C PRO A 124 -2.58 8.96 9.47
N PRO A 125 -2.51 10.07 10.20
CA PRO A 125 -1.70 10.18 11.40
C PRO A 125 -1.96 9.05 12.42
N GLY A 126 -0.88 8.59 13.06
CA GLY A 126 -0.93 7.55 14.08
C GLY A 126 -1.02 6.10 13.56
N VAL A 127 -1.14 5.88 12.25
CA VAL A 127 -0.96 4.55 11.65
C VAL A 127 0.53 4.31 11.40
N TRP A 128 1.06 3.24 12.00
CA TRP A 128 2.45 2.85 11.82
C TRP A 128 2.62 2.19 10.46
N HIS A 129 3.72 2.48 9.79
CA HIS A 129 4.03 1.89 8.50
C HIS A 129 5.51 1.51 8.36
N GLY A 130 5.74 0.52 7.52
CA GLY A 130 7.05 0.00 7.16
C GLY A 130 7.11 -0.40 5.70
N VAL A 131 8.23 -0.11 5.05
CA VAL A 131 8.45 -0.44 3.63
C VAL A 131 9.64 -1.37 3.51
N GLN A 132 9.47 -2.47 2.78
CA GLN A 132 10.54 -3.37 2.36
C GLN A 132 10.65 -3.36 0.84
N ALA A 133 11.86 -3.19 0.32
CA ALA A 133 12.17 -3.26 -1.11
C ALA A 133 12.46 -4.69 -1.57
#